data_AF-A0A7Z9PV12-F1
#
_entry.id   AF-A0A7Z9PV12-F1
#
_cell.length_a   1.000
_cell.length_b   1.000
_cell.length_c   1.000
_cell.angle_alpha   90.00
_cell.angle_beta   90.00
_cell.angle_gamma   90.00
#
_symmetry.space_group_name_H-M   'P 1'
#
loop_
_entity.id
_entity.type
_entity.pdbx_description
1 polymer ?
#
loop_
_entity_poly.entity_id
_entity_poly.type
_entity_poly.pdbx_seq_one_letter_code
_entity_poly.pdbx_strand_id
1 'polypeptide(L)'
;MNDKLNIQETQRRIRKVGGYHLLLFLLPILSVLYYGWLKSAELNTRPDNPHRIAPLNQRGKILDRSGTPLVTVLEGERAYPAGECTGSLVGYELRGRNQTGLEAALQGEISPPLPAVTLTQALIQDREVSAGKRSQLQGPDIRLTIDLKIQQQLFQALSPFPGAIALADPQGDIIAAVSSPSFDPNKVRENWQALRSDPKSPFIERVGSGFYPVLRPDGSPLLTQQESKNHTWFSKDPFPNYPLASEAAWIEGRLFITPLMLLESAFQTVDRVPRQGLSLRQERKPVSSQRSVPPSLQEPADSASESLRYWLLQGPPFRNSPSFLAVIGETSERYCFAIVVEVDSSQAQAQLVDKILPALELVGRTQQVSETGRGR
;
A
#
# COMPACT_ATOMS: atom_id res chain seq x y z
N MET A 1 30.18 60.43 -49.31
CA MET A 1 28.87 60.28 -48.62
C MET A 1 28.39 58.82 -48.60
N ASN A 2 28.58 58.05 -49.68
CA ASN A 2 28.17 56.63 -49.78
C ASN A 2 28.84 55.67 -48.77
N ASP A 3 30.13 55.82 -48.45
CA ASP A 3 30.81 54.90 -47.53
C ASP A 3 30.31 54.99 -46.08
N LYS A 4 29.96 56.19 -45.61
CA LYS A 4 29.39 56.38 -44.26
C LYS A 4 28.00 55.76 -44.14
N LEU A 5 27.18 55.84 -45.20
CA LEU A 5 25.87 55.17 -45.28
C LEU A 5 26.02 53.64 -45.26
N ASN A 6 27.00 53.09 -45.97
CA ASN A 6 27.26 51.65 -46.04
C ASN A 6 27.76 51.06 -44.69
N ILE A 7 28.60 51.81 -43.96
CA ILE A 7 29.07 51.42 -42.62
C ILE A 7 27.91 51.41 -41.62
N GLN A 8 27.04 52.43 -41.63
CA GLN A 8 25.87 52.47 -40.74
C GLN A 8 24.89 51.32 -41.02
N GLU A 9 24.69 50.98 -42.29
CA GLU A 9 23.84 49.85 -42.67
C GLU A 9 24.44 48.51 -42.24
N THR A 10 25.75 48.33 -42.41
CA THR A 10 26.49 47.14 -41.95
C THR A 10 26.39 46.99 -40.43
N GLN A 11 26.59 48.06 -39.66
CA GLN A 11 26.42 48.04 -38.20
C GLN A 11 24.99 47.74 -37.77
N ARG A 12 23.98 48.19 -38.53
CA ARG A 12 22.57 47.85 -38.27
C ARG A 12 22.29 46.37 -38.54
N ARG A 13 22.86 45.80 -39.61
CA ARG A 13 22.75 44.37 -39.94
C ARG A 13 23.44 43.50 -38.89
N ILE A 14 24.64 43.85 -38.47
CA ILE A 14 25.38 43.15 -37.40
C ILE A 14 24.58 43.17 -36.08
N ARG A 15 24.03 44.32 -35.67
CA ARG A 15 23.18 44.41 -34.47
C ARG A 15 21.92 43.55 -34.56
N LYS A 16 21.28 43.48 -35.73
CA LYS A 16 20.12 42.59 -35.95
C LYS A 16 20.52 41.12 -35.81
N VAL A 17 21.58 40.69 -36.51
CA VAL A 17 22.09 39.31 -36.45
C VAL A 17 22.52 38.95 -35.03
N GLY A 18 23.25 39.83 -34.35
CA GLY A 18 23.64 39.65 -32.94
C GLY A 18 22.43 39.52 -32.01
N GLY A 19 21.37 40.33 -32.23
CA GLY A 19 20.12 40.22 -31.50
C GLY A 19 19.41 38.87 -31.69
N TYR A 20 19.39 38.34 -32.93
CA TYR A 20 18.84 37.00 -33.19
C TYR A 20 19.63 35.91 -32.46
N HIS A 21 20.97 35.97 -32.49
CA HIS A 21 21.79 34.98 -31.79
C HIS A 21 21.63 35.08 -30.27
N LEU A 22 21.58 36.29 -29.71
CA LEU A 22 21.29 36.51 -28.28
C LEU A 22 19.95 35.89 -27.88
N LEU A 23 18.90 36.10 -28.66
CA LEU A 23 17.59 35.52 -28.40
C LEU A 23 17.61 33.99 -28.51
N LEU A 24 18.36 33.46 -29.47
CA LEU A 24 18.53 32.01 -29.66
C LEU A 24 19.27 31.36 -28.49
N PHE A 25 20.26 32.03 -27.89
CA PHE A 25 20.94 31.56 -26.68
C PHE A 25 20.15 31.81 -25.40
N LEU A 26 19.28 32.82 -25.36
CA LEU A 26 18.42 33.10 -24.21
C LEU A 26 17.42 31.97 -23.99
N LEU A 27 16.90 31.38 -25.06
CA LEU A 27 15.90 30.30 -25.01
C LEU A 27 16.38 29.03 -24.25
N PRO A 28 17.54 28.42 -24.55
CA PRO A 28 18.05 27.29 -23.78
C PRO A 28 18.42 27.69 -22.34
N ILE A 29 18.90 28.92 -22.10
CA ILE A 29 19.17 29.40 -20.73
C ILE A 29 17.87 29.45 -19.91
N LEU A 30 16.81 30.04 -20.47
CA LEU A 30 15.49 30.08 -19.83
C LEU A 30 14.91 28.67 -19.62
N SER A 31 15.14 27.76 -20.56
CA SER A 31 14.74 26.36 -20.42
C SER A 31 15.43 25.68 -19.23
N VAL A 32 16.76 25.82 -19.12
CA VAL A 32 17.52 25.27 -17.98
C VAL A 32 17.06 25.90 -16.66
N LEU A 33 16.79 27.21 -16.62
CA LEU A 33 16.26 27.87 -15.43
C LEU A 33 14.85 27.39 -15.07
N TYR A 34 13.98 27.21 -16.06
CA TYR A 34 12.63 26.70 -15.86
C TYR A 34 12.65 25.29 -15.27
N TYR A 35 13.39 24.36 -15.88
CA TYR A 35 13.48 22.98 -15.39
C TYR A 35 14.29 22.85 -14.09
N GLY A 36 15.35 23.63 -13.94
CA GLY A 36 16.23 23.60 -12.78
C GLY A 36 15.65 24.25 -11.53
N TRP A 37 14.76 25.24 -11.68
CA TRP A 37 14.25 26.02 -10.55
C TRP A 37 12.75 25.90 -10.32
N LEU A 38 11.92 26.07 -11.35
CA LEU A 38 10.46 25.98 -11.20
C LEU A 38 9.97 24.53 -11.19
N LYS A 39 10.49 23.72 -12.13
CA LYS A 39 9.98 22.37 -12.38
C LYS A 39 10.72 21.28 -11.58
N SER A 40 11.87 21.61 -11.01
CA SER A 40 12.80 20.67 -10.40
C SER A 40 12.21 19.94 -9.19
N ALA A 41 11.39 20.61 -8.37
CA ALA A 41 10.70 19.96 -7.25
C ALA A 41 9.79 18.81 -7.72
N GLU A 42 9.02 19.03 -8.79
CA GLU A 42 8.14 18.01 -9.36
C GLU A 42 8.91 16.94 -10.14
N LEU A 43 10.03 17.28 -10.79
CA LEU A 43 10.91 16.29 -11.44
C LEU A 43 11.59 15.37 -10.42
N ASN A 44 11.92 15.91 -9.24
CA ASN A 44 12.53 15.16 -8.15
C ASN A 44 11.59 14.15 -7.50
N THR A 45 10.27 14.36 -7.55
CA THR A 45 9.30 13.42 -7.01
C THR A 45 8.90 12.33 -7.99
N ARG A 46 9.29 12.41 -9.28
CA ARG A 46 8.86 11.42 -10.26
C ARG A 46 9.41 10.02 -9.98
N PRO A 47 8.63 8.96 -10.22
CA PRO A 47 9.08 7.57 -10.02
C PRO A 47 10.26 7.17 -10.93
N ASP A 48 10.36 7.77 -12.11
CA ASP A 48 11.41 7.50 -13.11
C ASP A 48 12.71 8.27 -12.85
N ASN A 49 12.78 9.10 -11.82
CA ASN A 49 13.97 9.87 -11.51
C ASN A 49 15.09 8.97 -10.96
N PRO A 50 16.23 8.83 -11.66
CA PRO A 50 17.31 7.97 -11.22
C PRO A 50 17.98 8.43 -9.92
N HIS A 51 17.85 9.70 -9.54
CA HIS A 51 18.36 10.21 -8.27
C HIS A 51 17.54 9.74 -7.06
N ARG A 52 16.28 9.31 -7.24
CA ARG A 52 15.51 8.62 -6.19
C ARG A 52 15.91 7.16 -6.02
N ILE A 53 16.70 6.62 -6.96
CA ILE A 53 17.36 5.33 -6.79
C ILE A 53 18.58 5.58 -5.90
N ALA A 54 18.31 5.91 -4.65
CA ALA A 54 19.35 5.88 -3.66
C ALA A 54 19.97 4.47 -3.65
N PRO A 55 21.29 4.37 -3.43
CA PRO A 55 21.93 3.10 -3.11
C PRO A 55 21.09 2.33 -2.09
N LEU A 56 20.85 1.03 -2.32
CA LEU A 56 19.94 0.24 -1.48
C LEU A 56 20.33 0.30 0.01
N ASN A 57 21.63 0.34 0.28
CA ASN A 57 22.23 0.48 1.61
C ASN A 57 21.95 1.82 2.31
N GLN A 58 21.42 2.79 1.60
CA GLN A 58 21.04 4.09 2.15
C GLN A 58 19.53 4.20 2.36
N ARG A 59 18.72 3.19 2.01
CA ARG A 59 17.29 3.23 2.27
C ARG A 59 16.96 2.82 3.70
N GLY A 60 15.93 3.45 4.25
CA GLY A 60 15.36 3.10 5.55
C GLY A 60 14.78 1.68 5.57
N LYS A 61 14.68 1.14 6.77
CA LYS A 61 14.05 -0.14 7.07
C LYS A 61 12.53 0.03 7.10
N ILE A 62 11.82 -1.05 6.79
CA ILE A 62 10.39 -1.15 7.07
C ILE A 62 10.24 -2.09 8.26
N LEU A 63 9.68 -1.57 9.34
CA LEU A 63 9.57 -2.23 10.63
C LEU A 63 8.11 -2.57 10.92
N ASP A 64 7.89 -3.69 11.59
CA ASP A 64 6.60 -4.02 12.19
C ASP A 64 6.32 -3.10 13.41
N ARG A 65 5.15 -3.24 14.04
CA ARG A 65 4.77 -2.45 15.21
C ARG A 65 5.72 -2.61 16.40
N SER A 66 6.37 -3.78 16.53
CA SER A 66 7.30 -4.10 17.61
C SER A 66 8.72 -3.58 17.35
N GLY A 67 9.05 -3.20 16.11
CA GLY A 67 10.37 -2.78 15.68
C GLY A 67 11.18 -3.88 14.99
N THR A 68 10.58 -5.05 14.77
CA THR A 68 11.15 -6.16 14.00
C THR A 68 11.20 -5.79 12.52
N PRO A 69 12.33 -5.95 11.83
CA PRO A 69 12.45 -5.57 10.42
C PRO A 69 11.67 -6.53 9.52
N LEU A 70 10.70 -5.99 8.79
CA LEU A 70 10.08 -6.64 7.64
C LEU A 70 10.96 -6.51 6.40
N VAL A 71 11.63 -5.36 6.29
CA VAL A 71 12.62 -5.09 5.25
C VAL A 71 13.84 -4.40 5.82
N THR A 72 15.01 -4.88 5.43
CA THR A 72 16.29 -4.34 5.86
C THR A 72 17.32 -4.43 4.74
N VAL A 73 18.57 -4.09 5.04
CA VAL A 73 19.69 -4.25 4.11
C VAL A 73 20.68 -5.23 4.74
N LEU A 74 21.04 -6.27 4.02
CA LEU A 74 22.09 -7.22 4.38
C LEU A 74 23.12 -7.25 3.26
N GLU A 75 24.41 -7.12 3.59
CA GLU A 75 25.51 -7.19 2.63
C GLU A 75 25.41 -6.20 1.45
N GLY A 76 24.69 -5.09 1.63
CA GLY A 76 24.47 -4.07 0.59
C GLY A 76 23.28 -4.34 -0.33
N GLU A 77 22.58 -5.46 -0.15
CA GLU A 77 21.35 -5.82 -0.87
C GLU A 77 20.12 -5.70 0.03
N ARG A 78 18.95 -5.52 -0.59
CA ARG A 78 17.67 -5.44 0.11
C ARG A 78 17.27 -6.85 0.56
N ALA A 79 17.00 -7.01 1.85
CA ALA A 79 16.67 -8.29 2.47
C ALA A 79 15.31 -8.25 3.15
N TYR A 80 14.60 -9.38 3.10
CA TYR A 80 13.23 -9.53 3.58
C TYR A 80 13.16 -10.67 4.61
N PRO A 81 13.48 -10.42 5.89
CA PRO A 81 13.61 -11.47 6.90
C PRO A 81 12.32 -12.26 7.15
N ALA A 82 11.16 -11.64 6.95
CA ALA A 82 9.86 -12.27 7.12
C ALA A 82 9.48 -13.22 5.96
N GLY A 83 10.20 -13.17 4.83
CA GLY A 83 10.02 -14.07 3.69
C GLY A 83 8.59 -14.06 3.14
N GLU A 84 8.05 -15.26 2.89
CA GLU A 84 6.80 -15.47 2.16
C GLU A 84 5.57 -14.84 2.84
N CYS A 85 5.49 -14.83 4.18
CA CYS A 85 4.28 -14.35 4.88
C CYS A 85 4.00 -12.86 4.69
N THR A 86 4.99 -12.09 4.21
CA THR A 86 4.85 -10.66 3.93
C THR A 86 5.12 -10.32 2.47
N GLY A 87 5.41 -11.28 1.59
CA GLY A 87 5.93 -10.95 0.26
C GLY A 87 4.96 -10.18 -0.62
N SER A 88 3.69 -10.60 -0.65
CA SER A 88 2.62 -9.88 -1.35
C SER A 88 2.33 -8.50 -0.75
N LEU A 89 2.48 -8.36 0.58
CA LEU A 89 2.25 -7.12 1.32
C LEU A 89 3.37 -6.10 1.05
N VAL A 90 4.60 -6.50 1.35
CA VAL A 90 5.78 -5.65 1.25
C VAL A 90 6.19 -5.43 -0.21
N GLY A 91 5.99 -6.43 -1.06
CA GLY A 91 6.52 -6.47 -2.41
C GLY A 91 7.98 -6.90 -2.44
N TYR A 92 8.63 -6.60 -3.56
CA TYR A 92 10.04 -6.88 -3.79
C TYR A 92 10.73 -5.69 -4.45
N GLU A 93 12.05 -5.71 -4.40
CA GLU A 93 12.94 -4.80 -5.10
C GLU A 93 13.82 -5.63 -6.05
N LEU A 94 13.88 -5.25 -7.34
CA LEU A 94 14.81 -5.82 -8.31
C LEU A 94 15.64 -4.70 -8.98
N ARG A 95 16.97 -4.83 -8.87
CA ARG A 95 17.99 -4.02 -9.58
C ARG A 95 17.93 -2.52 -9.28
N GLY A 96 17.64 -2.15 -8.05
CA GLY A 96 17.45 -0.78 -7.55
C GLY A 96 16.12 -0.11 -7.96
N ARG A 97 15.42 -0.62 -8.97
CA ARG A 97 14.44 0.14 -9.77
C ARG A 97 13.05 -0.47 -9.84
N ASN A 98 12.95 -1.78 -9.85
CA ASN A 98 11.68 -2.46 -10.03
C ASN A 98 11.13 -2.80 -8.66
N GLN A 99 10.19 -1.99 -8.19
CA GLN A 99 9.59 -2.12 -6.87
C GLN A 99 8.10 -2.41 -7.00
N THR A 100 7.59 -3.17 -6.05
CA THR A 100 6.16 -3.47 -5.92
C THR A 100 5.74 -3.31 -4.46
N GLY A 101 4.45 -3.48 -4.15
CA GLY A 101 4.01 -3.52 -2.76
C GLY A 101 4.23 -2.22 -2.00
N LEU A 102 4.41 -2.37 -0.68
CA LEU A 102 4.83 -1.27 0.19
C LEU A 102 6.21 -0.70 -0.18
N GLU A 103 7.15 -1.48 -0.75
CA GLU A 103 8.44 -0.93 -1.18
C GLU A 103 8.27 0.18 -2.22
N ALA A 104 7.44 -0.04 -3.23
CA ALA A 104 7.14 0.98 -4.24
C ALA A 104 6.37 2.17 -3.64
N ALA A 105 5.39 1.87 -2.80
CA ALA A 105 4.55 2.88 -2.18
C ALA A 105 5.33 3.81 -1.24
N LEU A 106 6.29 3.25 -0.50
CA LEU A 106 7.06 3.93 0.53
C LEU A 106 8.39 4.47 0.00
N GLN A 107 8.75 4.18 -1.26
CA GLN A 107 10.02 4.52 -1.87
C GLN A 107 10.43 5.98 -1.66
N GLY A 108 9.48 6.93 -1.68
CA GLY A 108 9.76 8.36 -1.48
C GLY A 108 10.12 8.74 -0.06
N GLU A 109 9.58 8.00 0.90
CA GLU A 109 9.78 8.23 2.32
C GLU A 109 11.02 7.48 2.83
N ILE A 110 11.23 6.23 2.44
CA ILE A 110 12.40 5.43 2.85
C ILE A 110 13.67 5.81 2.10
N SER A 111 13.57 6.63 1.05
CA SER A 111 14.77 7.13 0.36
C SER A 111 15.40 8.25 1.17
N PRO A 112 16.73 8.35 1.17
CA PRO A 112 17.42 9.52 1.68
C PRO A 112 16.84 10.80 1.06
N PRO A 113 16.73 11.88 1.85
CA PRO A 113 16.27 13.16 1.33
C PRO A 113 17.19 13.59 0.20
N LEU A 114 16.60 13.89 -0.96
CA LEU A 114 17.34 14.40 -2.10
C LEU A 114 18.00 15.73 -1.76
N PRO A 115 19.13 16.06 -2.42
CA PRO A 115 19.65 17.41 -2.46
C PRO A 115 18.57 18.45 -2.66
N ALA A 116 18.63 19.51 -1.86
CA ALA A 116 17.70 20.62 -2.01
C ALA A 116 17.94 21.34 -3.35
N VAL A 117 16.85 21.89 -3.87
CA VAL A 117 16.61 22.18 -5.29
C VAL A 117 17.37 23.40 -5.85
N THR A 118 18.28 23.98 -5.05
CA THR A 118 19.01 25.19 -5.42
C THR A 118 20.45 24.85 -5.80
N LEU A 119 20.97 25.43 -6.87
CA LEU A 119 22.37 25.29 -7.31
C LEU A 119 23.37 25.45 -6.15
N THR A 120 23.12 26.41 -5.24
CA THR A 120 23.93 26.64 -4.05
C THR A 120 23.94 25.46 -3.09
N GLN A 121 22.78 24.84 -2.85
CA GLN A 121 22.66 23.67 -1.98
C GLN A 121 23.26 22.42 -2.63
N ALA A 122 23.09 22.23 -3.94
CA ALA A 122 23.76 21.17 -4.69
C ALA A 122 25.29 21.29 -4.61
N LEU A 123 25.85 22.51 -4.77
CA LEU A 123 27.29 22.77 -4.64
C LEU A 123 27.82 22.58 -3.21
N ILE A 124 27.05 23.00 -2.20
CA ILE A 124 27.39 22.74 -0.79
C ILE A 124 27.40 21.23 -0.53
N GLN A 125 26.40 20.52 -1.05
CA GLN A 125 26.28 19.09 -0.84
C GLN A 125 27.37 18.27 -1.54
N ASP A 126 27.74 18.61 -2.77
CA ASP A 126 28.88 18.00 -3.47
C ASP A 126 30.18 18.22 -2.69
N ARG A 127 30.34 19.39 -2.06
CA ARG A 127 31.48 19.68 -1.18
C ARG A 127 31.45 18.85 0.10
N GLU A 128 30.29 18.70 0.74
CA GLU A 128 30.15 17.86 1.94
C GLU A 128 30.36 16.36 1.64
N VAL A 129 29.92 15.90 0.47
CA VAL A 129 30.21 14.55 -0.07
C VAL A 129 31.71 14.37 -0.26
N SER A 130 32.34 15.31 -0.96
CA SER A 130 33.79 15.28 -1.22
C SER A 130 34.62 15.39 0.07
N ALA A 131 34.09 16.04 1.09
CA ALA A 131 34.70 16.19 2.41
C ALA A 131 34.42 15.02 3.36
N GLY A 132 33.68 13.98 2.93
CA GLY A 132 33.32 12.84 3.77
C GLY A 132 32.42 13.19 4.96
N LYS A 133 31.77 14.37 4.95
CA LYS A 133 30.94 14.91 6.03
C LYS A 133 29.46 14.56 5.92
N ARG A 134 29.04 13.87 4.87
CA ARG A 134 27.73 13.22 4.88
C ARG A 134 27.73 12.23 6.05
N SER A 135 26.97 12.52 7.11
CA SER A 135 26.20 11.45 7.76
C SER A 135 25.67 10.61 6.61
N GLN A 136 26.00 9.31 6.55
CA GLN A 136 25.51 8.40 5.52
C GLN A 136 24.04 8.76 5.31
N LEU A 137 23.68 9.42 4.20
CA LEU A 137 22.33 9.92 4.04
C LEU A 137 21.48 8.66 3.98
N GLN A 138 20.87 8.32 5.10
CA GLN A 138 20.00 7.17 5.25
C GLN A 138 18.59 7.72 5.21
N GLY A 139 17.73 7.10 4.42
CA GLY A 139 16.32 7.37 4.49
C GLY A 139 15.77 6.94 5.85
N PRO A 140 14.73 7.61 6.33
CA PRO A 140 14.11 7.27 7.60
C PRO A 140 13.53 5.86 7.59
N ASP A 141 13.64 5.19 8.72
CA ASP A 141 12.92 3.93 8.98
C ASP A 141 11.43 4.23 9.11
N ILE A 142 10.60 3.34 8.56
CA ILE A 142 9.15 3.42 8.65
C ILE A 142 8.64 2.30 9.53
N ARG A 143 7.80 2.64 10.50
CA ARG A 143 7.12 1.69 11.37
C ARG A 143 5.65 1.53 10.96
N LEU A 144 5.25 0.28 10.71
CA LEU A 144 3.88 -0.10 10.39
C LEU A 144 3.10 -0.51 11.64
N THR A 145 1.79 -0.61 11.51
CA THR A 145 0.89 -1.17 12.54
C THR A 145 0.86 -2.70 12.56
N ILE A 146 1.39 -3.33 11.51
CA ILE A 146 1.44 -4.79 11.35
C ILE A 146 2.18 -5.44 12.52
N ASP A 147 1.60 -6.49 13.07
CA ASP A 147 2.26 -7.38 14.02
C ASP A 147 2.76 -8.63 13.27
N LEU A 148 4.08 -8.80 13.20
CA LEU A 148 4.67 -9.88 12.41
C LEU A 148 4.27 -11.27 12.93
N LYS A 149 4.09 -11.45 14.24
CA LYS A 149 3.72 -12.75 14.81
C LYS A 149 2.31 -13.13 14.40
N ILE A 150 1.39 -12.18 14.48
CA ILE A 150 -0.01 -12.37 14.06
C ILE A 150 -0.08 -12.60 12.55
N GLN A 151 0.63 -11.80 11.76
CA GLN A 151 0.75 -11.95 10.30
C GLN A 151 1.21 -13.38 9.93
N GLN A 152 2.24 -13.91 10.59
CA GLN A 152 2.77 -15.25 10.35
C GLN A 152 1.77 -16.36 10.71
N GLN A 153 1.10 -16.24 11.86
CA GLN A 153 0.09 -17.22 12.29
C GLN A 153 -1.09 -17.28 11.31
N LEU A 154 -1.61 -16.12 10.92
CA LEU A 154 -2.70 -16.03 9.96
C LEU A 154 -2.27 -16.48 8.56
N PHE A 155 -1.03 -16.20 8.15
CA PHE A 155 -0.49 -16.72 6.89
C PHE A 155 -0.41 -18.25 6.90
N GLN A 156 0.04 -18.87 7.99
CA GLN A 156 0.06 -20.34 8.08
C GLN A 156 -1.33 -20.95 8.02
N ALA A 157 -2.33 -20.31 8.62
CA ALA A 157 -3.72 -20.76 8.55
C ALA A 157 -4.31 -20.60 7.14
N LEU A 158 -3.95 -19.53 6.43
CA LEU A 158 -4.47 -19.20 5.10
C LEU A 158 -3.73 -19.90 3.96
N SER A 159 -2.43 -20.20 4.09
CA SER A 159 -1.57 -20.69 3.00
C SER A 159 -2.10 -21.91 2.21
N PRO A 160 -2.90 -22.83 2.79
CA PRO A 160 -3.49 -23.92 2.01
C PRO A 160 -4.54 -23.45 0.99
N PHE A 161 -5.04 -22.23 1.12
CA PHE A 161 -6.17 -21.70 0.36
C PHE A 161 -5.83 -20.36 -0.31
N PRO A 162 -6.18 -20.14 -1.59
CA PRO A 162 -6.07 -18.82 -2.21
C PRO A 162 -7.07 -17.84 -1.58
N GLY A 163 -6.62 -16.66 -1.18
CA GLY A 163 -7.48 -15.73 -0.47
C GLY A 163 -6.74 -14.61 0.25
N ALA A 164 -7.45 -13.92 1.12
CA ALA A 164 -6.98 -12.81 1.91
C ALA A 164 -7.56 -12.82 3.32
N ILE A 165 -6.78 -12.33 4.29
CA ILE A 165 -7.24 -12.00 5.63
C ILE A 165 -6.77 -10.58 5.96
N ALA A 166 -7.71 -9.74 6.38
CA ALA A 166 -7.44 -8.43 6.95
C ALA A 166 -7.92 -8.42 8.40
N LEU A 167 -7.07 -7.97 9.32
CA LEU A 167 -7.36 -7.85 10.74
C LEU A 167 -6.97 -6.46 11.20
N ALA A 168 -7.85 -5.82 11.97
CA ALA A 168 -7.55 -4.54 12.60
C ALA A 168 -8.00 -4.50 14.06
N ASP A 169 -7.30 -3.66 14.82
CA ASP A 169 -7.59 -3.44 16.23
C ASP A 169 -8.80 -2.51 16.42
N PRO A 170 -9.32 -2.38 17.66
CA PRO A 170 -10.47 -1.50 17.93
C PRO A 170 -10.23 -0.04 17.51
N GLN A 171 -8.98 0.41 17.50
CA GLN A 171 -8.61 1.78 17.16
C GLN A 171 -8.56 2.01 15.64
N GLY A 172 -8.65 0.95 14.82
CA GLY A 172 -8.58 0.99 13.36
C GLY A 172 -7.18 0.77 12.80
N ASP A 173 -6.18 0.41 13.60
CA ASP A 173 -4.87 0.05 13.07
C ASP A 173 -4.91 -1.36 12.45
N ILE A 174 -4.40 -1.49 11.24
CA ILE A 174 -4.33 -2.77 10.53
C ILE A 174 -3.19 -3.59 11.16
N ILE A 175 -3.55 -4.68 11.83
CA ILE A 175 -2.60 -5.54 12.56
C ILE A 175 -2.08 -6.67 11.68
N ALA A 176 -2.89 -7.13 10.72
CA ALA A 176 -2.44 -8.09 9.72
C ALA A 176 -3.14 -7.86 8.38
N ALA A 177 -2.39 -8.06 7.30
CA ALA A 177 -2.85 -8.00 5.92
C ALA A 177 -2.18 -9.12 5.14
N VAL A 178 -2.86 -10.27 5.10
CA VAL A 178 -2.33 -11.54 4.62
C VAL A 178 -2.98 -11.86 3.28
N SER A 179 -2.17 -12.18 2.28
CA SER A 179 -2.63 -12.74 1.01
C SER A 179 -2.03 -14.11 0.78
N SER A 180 -2.78 -15.01 0.16
CA SER A 180 -2.35 -16.35 -0.21
C SER A 180 -2.81 -16.71 -1.63
N PRO A 181 -1.99 -17.42 -2.43
CA PRO A 181 -0.58 -17.66 -2.17
C PRO A 181 0.23 -16.35 -2.19
N SER A 182 1.38 -16.36 -1.53
CA SER A 182 2.35 -15.26 -1.55
C SER A 182 3.66 -15.74 -2.19
N PHE A 183 4.74 -15.00 -2.02
CA PHE A 183 6.06 -15.37 -2.55
C PHE A 183 7.16 -14.88 -1.61
N ASP A 184 8.33 -15.51 -1.63
CA ASP A 184 9.51 -15.01 -0.91
C ASP A 184 10.19 -13.90 -1.73
N PRO A 185 10.19 -12.62 -1.28
CA PRO A 185 10.79 -11.53 -2.03
C PRO A 185 12.29 -11.71 -2.29
N ASN A 186 12.99 -12.43 -1.40
CA ASN A 186 14.42 -12.71 -1.56
C ASN A 186 14.71 -13.66 -2.74
N LYS A 187 13.69 -14.40 -3.23
CA LYS A 187 13.83 -15.43 -4.26
C LYS A 187 13.12 -15.09 -5.58
N VAL A 188 12.63 -13.86 -5.72
CA VAL A 188 11.86 -13.44 -6.90
C VAL A 188 12.70 -13.50 -8.16
N ARG A 189 14.00 -13.19 -8.07
CA ARG A 189 14.90 -13.15 -9.22
C ARG A 189 15.12 -14.53 -9.81
N GLU A 190 15.33 -15.53 -8.95
CA GLU A 190 15.57 -16.91 -9.29
C GLU A 190 14.30 -17.57 -9.82
N ASN A 191 13.15 -17.22 -9.23
CA ASN A 191 11.86 -17.87 -9.50
C ASN A 191 10.93 -17.06 -10.42
N TRP A 192 11.43 -16.01 -11.08
CA TRP A 192 10.60 -15.05 -11.83
C TRP A 192 9.61 -15.70 -12.80
N GLN A 193 10.09 -16.65 -13.62
CA GLN A 193 9.25 -17.32 -14.60
C GLN A 193 8.17 -18.17 -13.92
N ALA A 194 8.52 -18.94 -12.90
CA ALA A 194 7.58 -19.77 -12.15
C ALA A 194 6.49 -18.92 -11.48
N LEU A 195 6.88 -17.87 -10.75
CA LEU A 195 5.95 -16.97 -10.05
C LEU A 195 5.04 -16.21 -11.03
N ARG A 196 5.57 -15.81 -12.19
CA ARG A 196 4.80 -15.09 -13.22
C ARG A 196 3.81 -15.98 -13.95
N SER A 197 4.15 -17.24 -14.20
CA SER A 197 3.28 -18.21 -14.89
C SER A 197 2.31 -18.92 -13.95
N ASP A 198 2.45 -18.75 -12.64
CA ASP A 198 1.61 -19.42 -11.65
C ASP A 198 0.14 -18.97 -11.84
N PRO A 199 -0.79 -19.90 -12.14
CA PRO A 199 -2.20 -19.57 -12.32
C PRO A 199 -2.83 -18.97 -11.06
N LYS A 200 -2.29 -19.28 -9.88
CA LYS A 200 -2.74 -18.72 -8.60
C LYS A 200 -2.20 -17.31 -8.34
N SER A 201 -1.44 -16.72 -9.26
CA SER A 201 -1.06 -15.30 -9.22
C SER A 201 -0.53 -14.81 -7.86
N PRO A 202 0.61 -15.35 -7.37
CA PRO A 202 1.15 -15.03 -6.05
C PRO A 202 1.58 -13.57 -5.90
N PHE A 203 1.83 -12.85 -7.00
CA PHE A 203 2.16 -11.43 -6.98
C PHE A 203 0.99 -10.50 -6.62
N ILE A 204 -0.25 -11.01 -6.61
CA ILE A 204 -1.42 -10.20 -6.27
C ILE A 204 -1.50 -10.00 -4.76
N GLU A 205 -1.42 -8.74 -4.33
CA GLU A 205 -1.82 -8.31 -3.00
C GLU A 205 -3.36 -8.27 -2.96
N ARG A 206 -3.95 -9.28 -2.33
CA ARG A 206 -5.40 -9.54 -2.38
C ARG A 206 -6.18 -8.70 -1.37
N VAL A 207 -5.56 -8.20 -0.30
CA VAL A 207 -6.27 -7.46 0.76
C VAL A 207 -6.76 -6.10 0.25
N GLY A 208 -5.92 -5.38 -0.47
CA GLY A 208 -6.21 -4.07 -1.04
C GLY A 208 -6.48 -4.05 -2.53
N SER A 209 -6.06 -5.07 -3.30
CA SER A 209 -6.27 -5.10 -4.76
C SER A 209 -7.14 -6.25 -5.28
N GLY A 210 -7.53 -7.19 -4.41
CA GLY A 210 -8.43 -8.28 -4.78
C GLY A 210 -9.88 -7.82 -4.77
N PHE A 211 -10.55 -7.85 -5.92
CA PHE A 211 -11.97 -7.51 -6.03
C PHE A 211 -12.83 -8.77 -6.08
N TYR A 212 -13.78 -8.85 -5.14
CA TYR A 212 -14.62 -10.03 -4.96
C TYR A 212 -16.11 -9.64 -5.04
N PRO A 213 -16.94 -10.33 -5.85
CA PRO A 213 -18.37 -10.04 -5.96
C PRO A 213 -19.16 -10.55 -4.75
N VAL A 214 -19.41 -9.69 -3.76
CA VAL A 214 -19.98 -10.10 -2.48
C VAL A 214 -21.49 -9.94 -2.46
N LEU A 215 -22.20 -11.02 -2.12
CA LEU A 215 -23.64 -11.04 -1.90
C LEU A 215 -23.97 -11.40 -0.45
N ARG A 216 -25.12 -10.90 0.00
CA ARG A 216 -25.77 -11.36 1.24
C ARG A 216 -26.24 -12.82 1.09
N PRO A 217 -26.57 -13.50 2.21
CA PRO A 217 -27.15 -14.84 2.17
C PRO A 217 -28.44 -14.97 1.34
N ASP A 218 -29.19 -13.88 1.19
CA ASP A 218 -30.41 -13.82 0.36
C ASP A 218 -30.15 -13.59 -1.15
N GLY A 219 -28.87 -13.47 -1.55
CA GLY A 219 -28.44 -13.23 -2.92
C GLY A 219 -28.47 -11.75 -3.35
N SER A 220 -28.86 -10.82 -2.47
CA SER A 220 -28.84 -9.38 -2.75
C SER A 220 -27.42 -8.79 -2.59
N PRO A 221 -27.06 -7.73 -3.33
CA PRO A 221 -25.76 -7.08 -3.17
C PRO A 221 -25.67 -6.32 -1.84
N LEU A 222 -24.51 -6.36 -1.17
CA LEU A 222 -24.31 -5.76 0.16
C LEU A 222 -24.68 -4.27 0.23
N LEU A 223 -24.40 -3.52 -0.83
CA LEU A 223 -24.88 -2.15 -1.04
C LEU A 223 -25.58 -2.10 -2.40
N THR A 224 -26.52 -1.19 -2.58
CA THR A 224 -27.05 -0.86 -3.92
C THR A 224 -26.06 0.01 -4.70
N GLN A 225 -26.22 0.11 -6.02
CA GLN A 225 -25.34 0.93 -6.86
C GLN A 225 -25.37 2.42 -6.48
N GLN A 226 -26.55 2.91 -6.07
CA GLN A 226 -26.72 4.29 -5.60
C GLN A 226 -26.03 4.48 -4.25
N GLU A 227 -26.19 3.55 -3.31
CA GLU A 227 -25.52 3.60 -2.02
C GLU A 227 -24.01 3.50 -2.17
N SER A 228 -23.50 2.62 -3.04
CA SER A 228 -22.07 2.46 -3.29
C SER A 228 -21.41 3.71 -3.87
N LYS A 229 -22.09 4.47 -4.73
CA LYS A 229 -21.58 5.75 -5.26
C LYS A 229 -21.49 6.85 -4.19
N ASN A 230 -22.43 6.81 -3.25
CA ASN A 230 -22.48 7.77 -2.14
C ASN A 230 -21.70 7.26 -0.91
N HIS A 231 -21.33 5.97 -0.91
CA HIS A 231 -20.58 5.34 0.15
C HIS A 231 -19.18 5.90 0.14
N THR A 232 -18.78 6.47 1.26
CA THR A 232 -17.41 6.89 1.42
C THR A 232 -16.75 5.98 2.42
N TRP A 233 -15.89 5.10 1.91
CA TRP A 233 -15.02 4.26 2.71
C TRP A 233 -14.26 5.12 3.72
N PHE A 234 -14.18 4.64 4.97
CA PHE A 234 -13.64 5.40 6.09
C PHE A 234 -12.15 5.64 5.93
N SER A 235 -11.44 4.68 5.36
CA SER A 235 -10.06 4.85 4.93
C SER A 235 -10.01 5.05 3.43
N LYS A 236 -9.53 6.23 3.02
CA LYS A 236 -9.31 6.51 1.59
C LYS A 236 -8.01 5.90 1.08
N ASP A 237 -7.03 5.67 1.94
CA ASP A 237 -5.71 5.14 1.57
C ASP A 237 -5.13 4.28 2.72
N PRO A 238 -5.78 3.16 3.08
CA PRO A 238 -5.29 2.28 4.16
C PRO A 238 -3.90 1.71 3.85
N PHE A 239 -3.57 1.57 2.56
CA PHE A 239 -2.24 1.20 2.07
C PHE A 239 -1.69 2.40 1.31
N PRO A 240 -0.49 2.91 1.66
CA PRO A 240 0.09 4.05 0.96
C PRO A 240 0.12 3.81 -0.56
N ASN A 241 -0.37 4.76 -1.36
CA ASN A 241 -0.32 4.70 -2.83
C ASN A 241 -1.00 3.47 -3.49
N TYR A 242 -2.04 2.89 -2.89
CA TYR A 242 -2.90 1.86 -3.48
C TYR A 242 -4.27 2.45 -3.89
N PRO A 243 -4.40 3.09 -5.08
CA PRO A 243 -5.62 3.81 -5.47
C PRO A 243 -6.84 2.89 -5.72
N LEU A 244 -6.60 1.60 -6.00
CA LEU A 244 -7.66 0.63 -6.27
C LEU A 244 -8.37 0.14 -5.00
N ALA A 245 -7.82 0.41 -3.80
CA ALA A 245 -8.42 0.01 -2.54
C ALA A 245 -9.63 0.89 -2.12
N SER A 246 -9.98 1.92 -2.91
CA SER A 246 -10.79 3.05 -2.42
C SER A 246 -12.13 3.22 -3.14
N GLU A 247 -12.43 2.44 -4.18
CA GLU A 247 -13.71 2.49 -4.92
C GLU A 247 -14.25 1.10 -5.22
N ALA A 248 -15.51 0.86 -4.84
CA ALA A 248 -16.19 -0.39 -5.17
C ALA A 248 -16.63 -0.40 -6.64
N ALA A 249 -16.52 -1.55 -7.30
CA ALA A 249 -16.86 -1.68 -8.71
C ALA A 249 -18.22 -2.38 -8.89
N TRP A 250 -19.03 -1.88 -9.82
CA TRP A 250 -20.26 -2.54 -10.23
C TRP A 250 -20.09 -3.15 -11.61
N ILE A 251 -20.24 -4.47 -11.70
CA ILE A 251 -20.11 -5.21 -12.96
C ILE A 251 -21.28 -6.19 -13.03
N GLU A 252 -22.05 -6.13 -14.12
CA GLU A 252 -23.17 -7.06 -14.38
C GLU A 252 -24.15 -7.20 -13.20
N GLY A 253 -24.47 -6.08 -12.53
CA GLY A 253 -25.40 -6.06 -11.40
C GLY A 253 -24.84 -6.61 -10.08
N ARG A 254 -23.54 -6.90 -10.02
CA ARG A 254 -22.85 -7.36 -8.80
C ARG A 254 -21.92 -6.27 -8.27
N LEU A 255 -21.88 -6.15 -6.94
CA LEU A 255 -20.97 -5.27 -6.21
C LEU A 255 -19.66 -6.02 -5.95
N PHE A 256 -18.56 -5.47 -6.45
CA PHE A 256 -17.20 -5.95 -6.19
C PHE A 256 -16.52 -5.04 -5.18
N ILE A 257 -16.03 -5.64 -4.11
CA ILE A 257 -15.35 -4.95 -3.02
C ILE A 257 -14.06 -5.69 -2.64
N THR A 258 -13.15 -4.97 -2.00
CA THR A 258 -11.90 -5.53 -1.49
C THR A 258 -12.07 -6.09 -0.07
N PRO A 259 -11.19 -7.00 0.38
CA PRO A 259 -11.15 -7.42 1.78
C PRO A 259 -11.04 -6.27 2.77
N LEU A 260 -10.40 -5.15 2.41
CA LEU A 260 -10.39 -3.95 3.26
C LEU A 260 -11.74 -3.27 3.36
N MET A 261 -12.48 -3.14 2.25
CA MET A 261 -13.84 -2.62 2.27
C MET A 261 -14.78 -3.51 3.09
N LEU A 262 -14.58 -4.83 3.03
CA LEU A 262 -15.26 -5.79 3.89
C LEU A 262 -14.91 -5.58 5.37
N LEU A 263 -13.63 -5.37 5.68
CA LEU A 263 -13.18 -5.07 7.03
C LEU A 263 -13.79 -3.77 7.54
N GLU A 264 -13.83 -2.71 6.73
CA GLU A 264 -14.51 -1.46 7.08
C GLU A 264 -16.01 -1.67 7.33
N SER A 265 -16.65 -2.52 6.54
CA SER A 265 -18.04 -2.91 6.77
C SER A 265 -18.21 -3.64 8.10
N ALA A 266 -17.26 -4.51 8.48
CA ALA A 266 -17.25 -5.18 9.79
C ALA A 266 -17.15 -4.17 10.94
N PHE A 267 -16.28 -3.15 10.83
CA PHE A 267 -16.21 -2.07 11.83
C PHE A 267 -17.53 -1.31 11.96
N GLN A 268 -18.26 -1.10 10.86
CA GLN A 268 -19.56 -0.42 10.86
C GLN A 268 -20.66 -1.25 11.51
N THR A 269 -20.67 -2.56 11.29
CA THR A 269 -21.71 -3.45 11.82
C THR A 269 -21.53 -3.70 13.31
N VAL A 270 -20.27 -3.77 13.75
CA VAL A 270 -19.90 -4.08 15.12
C VAL A 270 -20.11 -2.89 16.06
N ASP A 271 -19.72 -1.68 15.64
CA ASP A 271 -19.71 -0.52 16.53
C ASP A 271 -20.57 0.63 16.00
N ARG A 272 -21.53 1.08 16.81
CA ARG A 272 -22.45 2.18 16.48
C ARG A 272 -21.83 3.57 16.69
N VAL A 273 -20.55 3.64 17.06
CA VAL A 273 -19.83 4.89 17.36
C VAL A 273 -18.91 5.26 16.18
N PRO A 274 -18.91 6.53 15.72
CA PRO A 274 -18.00 6.97 14.66
C PRO A 274 -16.54 6.86 15.14
N ARG A 275 -15.79 5.92 14.54
CA ARG A 275 -14.35 5.72 14.78
C ARG A 275 -13.50 6.34 13.66
N GLN A 276 -12.21 6.52 13.96
CA GLN A 276 -11.21 6.97 12.98
C GLN A 276 -11.01 5.88 11.90
N GLY A 277 -10.64 6.27 10.67
CA GLY A 277 -10.47 5.33 9.55
C GLY A 277 -9.30 4.35 9.74
N LEU A 278 -9.28 3.29 8.94
CA LEU A 278 -8.23 2.27 8.99
C LEU A 278 -6.85 2.85 8.68
N SER A 279 -5.81 2.44 9.41
CA SER A 279 -4.43 2.89 9.20
C SER A 279 -3.43 1.73 9.21
N LEU A 280 -2.52 1.71 8.24
CA LEU A 280 -1.34 0.84 8.25
C LEU A 280 -0.11 1.51 8.89
N ARG A 281 -0.19 2.82 9.14
CA ARG A 281 0.89 3.62 9.75
C ARG A 281 0.59 3.89 11.21
N GLN A 282 1.63 3.77 12.03
CA GLN A 282 1.52 4.11 13.46
C GLN A 282 1.32 5.63 13.66
N GLU A 283 1.92 6.46 12.81
CA GLU A 283 1.68 7.90 12.78
C GLU A 283 0.42 8.20 11.95
N ARG A 284 -0.71 8.40 12.63
CA ARG A 284 -1.99 8.66 11.99
C ARG A 284 -2.06 10.10 11.48
N LYS A 285 -2.36 10.28 10.20
CA LYS A 285 -2.82 11.60 9.71
C LYS A 285 -4.29 11.79 10.14
N PRO A 286 -4.67 12.96 10.68
CA PRO A 286 -6.05 13.21 11.06
C PRO A 286 -6.95 13.15 9.82
N VAL A 287 -7.89 12.22 9.80
CA VAL A 287 -8.89 12.11 8.73
C VAL A 287 -9.98 13.15 8.98
N SER A 288 -9.98 14.21 8.18
CA SER A 288 -11.00 15.28 8.26
C SER A 288 -12.30 14.84 7.57
N SER A 289 -13.13 14.06 8.25
CA SER A 289 -14.59 14.03 8.00
C SER A 289 -15.28 13.03 8.91
N GLN A 290 -16.20 13.51 9.74
CA GLN A 290 -17.33 12.69 10.20
C GLN A 290 -18.13 12.31 8.96
N ARG A 291 -18.34 11.00 8.73
CA ARG A 291 -19.14 10.53 7.59
C ARG A 291 -20.28 9.65 8.06
N SER A 292 -21.43 9.83 7.43
CA SER A 292 -22.68 9.16 7.73
C SER A 292 -22.68 7.71 7.26
N VAL A 293 -23.13 6.83 8.14
CA VAL A 293 -23.34 5.40 7.93
C VAL A 293 -24.54 5.18 6.99
N PRO A 294 -24.46 4.36 5.93
CA PRO A 294 -25.65 3.90 5.22
C PRO A 294 -26.48 3.00 6.15
N PRO A 295 -27.78 3.26 6.34
CA PRO A 295 -28.63 2.53 7.29
C PRO A 295 -28.92 1.04 6.92
N SER A 296 -28.37 0.53 5.82
CA SER A 296 -28.77 -0.74 5.17
C SER A 296 -27.84 -1.95 5.40
N LEU A 297 -26.79 -1.80 6.21
CA LEU A 297 -26.03 -2.95 6.75
C LEU A 297 -26.73 -3.51 8.00
N GLN A 298 -28.00 -3.92 7.86
CA GLN A 298 -28.71 -4.61 8.94
C GLN A 298 -28.24 -6.07 9.05
N GLU A 299 -28.01 -6.48 10.30
CA GLU A 299 -27.38 -7.74 10.72
C GLU A 299 -27.98 -8.98 10.01
N PRO A 300 -27.16 -9.76 9.27
CA PRO A 300 -27.53 -11.13 8.92
C PRO A 300 -27.37 -12.05 10.15
N ALA A 301 -28.14 -13.14 10.18
CA ALA A 301 -28.30 -14.04 11.33
C ALA A 301 -26.99 -14.47 12.02
N ASP A 302 -26.94 -14.30 13.35
CA ASP A 302 -25.80 -14.63 14.20
C ASP A 302 -25.45 -16.14 14.13
N SER A 303 -24.26 -16.46 13.65
CA SER A 303 -23.58 -17.72 13.96
C SER A 303 -22.42 -17.41 14.90
N ALA A 304 -22.71 -17.23 16.19
CA ALA A 304 -21.72 -16.88 17.19
C ALA A 304 -21.17 -18.14 17.90
N SER A 305 -19.84 -18.26 18.00
CA SER A 305 -19.22 -19.01 19.11
C SER A 305 -19.09 -18.06 20.31
N GLU A 306 -18.89 -18.58 21.53
CA GLU A 306 -18.76 -17.72 22.74
C GLU A 306 -17.59 -16.70 22.63
N SER A 307 -16.63 -16.92 21.73
CA SER A 307 -15.41 -16.12 21.52
C SER A 307 -15.40 -15.27 20.25
N LEU A 308 -16.24 -15.57 19.26
CA LEU A 308 -16.26 -14.91 17.96
C LEU A 308 -17.69 -14.65 17.49
N ARG A 309 -17.96 -13.39 17.12
CA ARG A 309 -19.16 -13.02 16.38
C ARG A 309 -18.79 -12.83 14.92
N TYR A 310 -19.40 -13.57 14.00
CA TYR A 310 -19.10 -13.43 12.59
C TYR A 310 -20.33 -13.63 11.70
N TRP A 311 -20.21 -13.13 10.48
CA TRP A 311 -21.22 -13.19 9.43
C TRP A 311 -20.63 -13.81 8.17
N LEU A 312 -21.37 -14.75 7.61
CA LEU A 312 -21.02 -15.41 6.35
C LEU A 312 -21.66 -14.67 5.18
N LEU A 313 -20.83 -14.33 4.20
CA LEU A 313 -21.20 -13.71 2.94
C LEU A 313 -20.81 -14.66 1.80
N GLN A 314 -21.64 -14.70 0.76
CA GLN A 314 -21.42 -15.61 -0.36
C GLN A 314 -20.93 -14.87 -1.60
N GLY A 315 -19.97 -15.49 -2.27
CA GLY A 315 -19.41 -15.03 -3.50
C GLY A 315 -19.66 -16.02 -4.62
N PRO A 316 -20.72 -15.87 -5.44
CA PRO A 316 -20.93 -16.76 -6.57
C PRO A 316 -19.79 -16.64 -7.57
N PRO A 317 -19.47 -17.70 -8.33
CA PRO A 317 -18.46 -17.62 -9.37
C PRO A 317 -18.82 -16.53 -10.37
N PHE A 318 -17.80 -15.86 -10.91
CA PHE A 318 -17.97 -14.78 -11.87
C PHE A 318 -16.98 -14.93 -13.01
N ARG A 319 -17.50 -15.17 -14.22
CA ARG A 319 -16.71 -15.47 -15.42
C ARG A 319 -15.71 -16.62 -15.14
N ASN A 320 -14.42 -16.32 -15.13
CA ASN A 320 -13.36 -17.30 -14.91
C ASN A 320 -12.90 -17.37 -13.44
N SER A 321 -13.47 -16.56 -12.55
CA SER A 321 -13.15 -16.57 -11.13
C SER A 321 -14.00 -17.60 -10.37
N PRO A 322 -13.40 -18.37 -9.46
CA PRO A 322 -14.11 -19.36 -8.68
C PRO A 322 -15.13 -18.71 -7.73
N SER A 323 -16.00 -19.53 -7.16
CA SER A 323 -16.76 -19.12 -5.97
C SER A 323 -15.81 -18.79 -4.82
N PHE A 324 -16.27 -17.96 -3.91
CA PHE A 324 -15.53 -17.64 -2.70
C PHE A 324 -16.46 -17.54 -1.50
N LEU A 325 -15.88 -17.71 -0.32
CA LEU A 325 -16.53 -17.44 0.95
C LEU A 325 -15.92 -16.16 1.51
N ALA A 326 -16.76 -15.21 1.87
CA ALA A 326 -16.35 -14.04 2.61
C ALA A 326 -16.90 -14.13 4.04
N VAL A 327 -16.07 -13.82 5.02
CA VAL A 327 -16.45 -13.80 6.44
C VAL A 327 -16.00 -12.47 7.00
N ILE A 328 -16.91 -11.77 7.65
CA ILE A 328 -16.60 -10.58 8.44
C ILE A 328 -16.99 -10.83 9.88
N GLY A 329 -16.29 -10.24 10.83
CA GLY A 329 -16.61 -10.48 12.22
C GLY A 329 -15.75 -9.72 13.20
N GLU A 330 -15.96 -10.04 14.46
CA GLU A 330 -15.32 -9.47 15.62
C GLU A 330 -14.89 -10.58 16.59
N THR A 331 -13.73 -10.38 17.20
CA THR A 331 -13.26 -11.17 18.34
C THR A 331 -13.82 -10.62 19.66
N SER A 332 -13.78 -11.40 20.74
CA SER A 332 -14.13 -10.94 22.09
C SER A 332 -13.40 -9.67 22.55
N GLU A 333 -12.20 -9.42 22.03
CA GLU A 333 -11.37 -8.24 22.34
C GLU A 333 -11.59 -7.06 21.38
N ARG A 334 -12.67 -7.11 20.59
CA ARG A 334 -13.09 -6.10 19.62
C ARG A 334 -12.18 -5.87 18.40
N TYR A 335 -11.30 -6.83 18.11
CA TYR A 335 -10.61 -6.84 16.82
C TYR A 335 -11.60 -7.24 15.74
N CYS A 336 -11.68 -6.43 14.69
CA CYS A 336 -12.50 -6.70 13.52
C CYS A 336 -11.67 -7.40 12.45
N PHE A 337 -12.26 -8.35 11.76
CA PHE A 337 -11.61 -9.08 10.68
C PHE A 337 -12.49 -9.22 9.44
N ALA A 338 -11.83 -9.36 8.30
CA ALA A 338 -12.43 -9.79 7.05
C ALA A 338 -11.56 -10.89 6.44
N ILE A 339 -12.20 -11.97 6.01
CA ILE A 339 -11.59 -13.12 5.38
C ILE A 339 -12.28 -13.29 4.04
N VAL A 340 -11.51 -13.50 2.98
CA VAL A 340 -12.03 -13.92 1.69
C VAL A 340 -11.21 -15.10 1.21
N VAL A 341 -11.84 -16.23 0.96
CA VAL A 341 -11.14 -17.41 0.46
C VAL A 341 -11.85 -17.95 -0.77
N GLU A 342 -11.07 -18.24 -1.80
CA GLU A 342 -11.52 -18.92 -3.02
C GLU A 342 -11.82 -20.38 -2.68
N VAL A 343 -13.03 -20.83 -3.01
CA VAL A 343 -13.57 -22.12 -2.61
C VAL A 343 -14.00 -22.89 -3.85
N ASP A 344 -13.41 -24.06 -4.06
CA ASP A 344 -13.77 -24.98 -5.15
C ASP A 344 -14.97 -25.90 -4.80
N SER A 345 -15.29 -26.10 -3.51
CA SER A 345 -16.40 -26.96 -3.05
C SER A 345 -16.94 -26.64 -1.65
N SER A 346 -18.18 -27.02 -1.32
CA SER A 346 -18.79 -26.83 0.01
C SER A 346 -18.01 -27.49 1.17
N GLN A 347 -17.22 -28.54 0.91
CA GLN A 347 -16.32 -29.13 1.92
C GLN A 347 -15.18 -28.20 2.32
N ALA A 348 -14.70 -27.36 1.40
CA ALA A 348 -13.66 -26.38 1.69
C ALA A 348 -14.18 -25.22 2.55
N GLN A 349 -15.49 -24.91 2.51
CA GLN A 349 -16.10 -23.93 3.41
C GLN A 349 -16.06 -24.40 4.88
N ALA A 350 -16.34 -25.67 5.15
CA ALA A 350 -16.28 -26.23 6.51
C ALA A 350 -14.84 -26.28 7.04
N GLN A 351 -13.89 -26.72 6.21
CA GLN A 351 -12.47 -26.73 6.58
C GLN A 351 -11.89 -25.32 6.82
N LEU A 352 -12.48 -24.30 6.21
CA LEU A 352 -12.08 -22.91 6.40
C LEU A 352 -12.39 -22.42 7.81
N VAL A 353 -13.64 -22.64 8.25
CA VAL A 353 -14.15 -22.28 9.58
C VAL A 353 -13.30 -22.98 10.65
N ASP A 354 -13.00 -24.26 10.45
CA ASP A 354 -12.24 -25.07 11.41
C ASP A 354 -10.75 -24.70 11.51
N LYS A 355 -10.14 -24.10 10.48
CA LYS A 355 -8.70 -23.79 10.48
C LYS A 355 -8.38 -22.33 10.76
N ILE A 356 -9.15 -21.39 10.19
CA ILE A 356 -8.81 -19.95 10.25
C ILE A 356 -9.41 -19.30 11.49
N LEU A 357 -10.64 -19.65 11.90
CA LEU A 357 -11.27 -19.02 13.06
C LEU A 357 -10.51 -19.27 14.37
N PRO A 358 -10.00 -20.49 14.67
CA PRO A 358 -9.20 -20.70 15.88
C PRO A 358 -7.91 -19.87 15.91
N ALA A 359 -7.29 -19.63 14.75
CA ALA A 359 -6.12 -18.77 14.65
C ALA A 359 -6.46 -17.32 15.05
N LEU A 360 -7.66 -16.82 14.69
CA LEU A 360 -8.15 -15.51 15.10
C LEU A 360 -8.50 -15.44 16.59
N GLU A 361 -9.02 -16.51 17.18
CA GLU A 361 -9.26 -16.57 18.65
C GLU A 361 -7.95 -16.47 19.45
N LEU A 362 -6.89 -17.12 18.97
CA LEU A 362 -5.57 -17.07 19.58
C LEU A 362 -4.96 -15.66 19.56
N VAL A 363 -5.25 -14.88 18.53
CA VAL A 363 -4.78 -13.49 18.42
C VAL A 363 -5.37 -12.63 19.55
N GLY A 364 -6.68 -12.76 19.84
CA GLY A 364 -7.32 -12.05 20.94
C GLY A 364 -6.71 -12.39 22.31
N ARG A 365 -6.41 -13.68 22.55
CA ARG A 365 -5.84 -14.13 23.84
C ARG A 365 -4.37 -13.74 24.05
N THR A 366 -3.57 -13.68 22.99
CA THR A 366 -2.12 -13.43 23.09
C THR A 366 -1.79 -11.98 23.45
N GLN A 367 -2.66 -11.03 23.10
CA GLN A 367 -2.48 -9.60 23.42
C GLN A 367 -2.69 -9.29 24.91
N GLN A 368 -3.65 -9.95 25.59
CA GLN A 368 -3.91 -9.78 27.04
C GLN A 368 -2.68 -10.02 27.91
N VAL A 369 -1.85 -11.01 27.56
CA VAL A 369 -0.63 -11.35 28.31
C VAL A 369 0.46 -10.28 28.14
N SER A 370 0.48 -9.60 26.99
CA SER A 370 1.48 -8.57 26.69
C SER A 370 1.16 -7.21 27.32
N GLU A 371 -0.13 -6.86 27.44
CA GLU A 371 -0.57 -5.60 28.06
C GLU A 371 -0.50 -5.68 29.59
N THR A 372 -0.87 -6.82 30.19
CA THR A 372 -0.72 -7.03 31.65
C THR A 372 0.74 -7.07 32.11
N GLY A 373 1.69 -7.40 31.22
CA GLY A 373 3.13 -7.38 31.49
C GLY A 373 3.82 -6.02 31.37
N ARG A 374 3.17 -5.01 30.76
CA ARG A 374 3.70 -3.63 30.66
C ARG A 374 3.27 -2.71 31.81
N GLY A 375 2.44 -3.21 32.72
CA GLY A 375 1.93 -2.49 33.89
C GLY A 375 2.58 -2.85 35.22
N ARG A 376 3.82 -3.36 35.23
CA ARG A 376 4.60 -3.64 36.45
C ARG A 376 5.97 -3.01 36.43
#